data_AF-A0A0M8PBE8-F1
#
_entry.id   AF-A0A0M8PBE8-F1
#
_cell.length_a   1.000
_cell.length_b   1.000
_cell.length_c   1.000
_cell.angle_alpha   90.00
_cell.angle_beta   90.00
_cell.angle_gamma   90.00
#
_symmetry.space_group_name_H-M   'P 1'
#
loop_
_entity.id
_entity.type
_entity.pdbx_description
1 polymer ?
#
loop_
_entity_poly.entity_id
_entity_poly.type
_entity_poly.pdbx_seq_one_letter_code
_entity_poly.pdbx_strand_id
1 'polypeptide(L)'
;MTSHANTTPIPAGIAMPDEARTRLGTLRFFDGFPDDATTRTLFDNLDFQRAVQAYLLGLAPVAVAAMRKALLQWGPVNSTLVMWADLVHPRFLGLVYNTSTSYHYAWLDLRDGPVVVEVPPKVYGAAIDPWCRWVIDVGITGTDRGRGGRYLFVPPDHAGQVPDGDLVVRSRTVG
;
A
#
# COMPACT_ATOMS: atom_id res chain seq x y z
N MET A 1 -42.12 0.31 -27.30
CA MET A 1 -43.08 1.20 -26.64
C MET A 1 -44.52 0.81 -26.97
N THR A 2 -45.22 0.21 -26.01
CA THR A 2 -46.68 0.12 -25.99
C THR A 2 -47.25 1.51 -25.68
N SER A 3 -47.97 2.11 -26.62
CA SER A 3 -48.65 3.39 -26.42
C SER A 3 -50.01 3.14 -25.75
N HIS A 4 -50.26 3.77 -24.61
CA HIS A 4 -51.55 3.75 -23.93
C HIS A 4 -52.29 5.07 -24.17
N ALA A 5 -53.61 5.02 -24.31
CA ALA A 5 -54.43 6.16 -24.74
C ALA A 5 -54.37 7.42 -23.83
N ASN A 6 -53.84 7.31 -22.60
CA ASN A 6 -53.81 8.37 -21.60
C ASN A 6 -52.40 8.70 -21.07
N THR A 7 -51.33 8.54 -21.87
CA THR A 7 -49.96 8.88 -21.45
C THR A 7 -49.47 10.20 -22.04
N THR A 8 -48.92 11.07 -21.19
CA THR A 8 -48.23 12.29 -21.64
C THR A 8 -46.86 11.91 -22.21
N PRO A 9 -46.46 12.42 -23.39
CA PRO A 9 -45.12 12.20 -23.91
C PRO A 9 -44.05 12.70 -22.94
N ILE A 10 -43.10 11.84 -22.57
CA ILE A 10 -41.98 12.23 -21.70
C ILE A 10 -41.05 13.15 -22.50
N PRO A 11 -40.60 14.30 -21.94
CA PRO A 11 -39.65 15.17 -22.63
C PRO A 11 -38.37 14.43 -23.05
N ALA A 12 -37.82 14.81 -24.20
CA ALA A 12 -36.58 14.24 -24.71
C ALA A 12 -35.45 14.38 -23.68
N GLY A 13 -34.70 13.30 -23.45
CA GLY A 13 -33.59 13.26 -22.50
C GLY A 13 -33.97 12.99 -21.04
N ILE A 14 -35.27 12.94 -20.70
CA ILE A 14 -35.73 12.53 -19.37
C ILE A 14 -35.96 11.02 -19.30
N ALA A 15 -36.50 10.42 -20.37
CA ALA A 15 -36.74 8.98 -20.40
C ALA A 15 -35.42 8.21 -20.49
N MET A 16 -35.35 7.12 -19.73
CA MET A 16 -34.31 6.11 -19.85
C MET A 16 -34.53 5.36 -21.18
N PRO A 17 -33.55 5.29 -22.10
CA PRO A 17 -33.73 4.62 -23.38
C PRO A 17 -33.66 3.08 -23.22
N ASP A 18 -34.54 2.35 -23.91
CA ASP A 18 -34.56 0.88 -23.93
C ASP A 18 -33.20 0.26 -24.33
N GLU A 19 -32.37 1.00 -25.07
CA GLU A 19 -31.01 0.63 -25.43
C GLU A 19 -30.02 1.78 -25.22
N ALA A 20 -28.84 1.47 -24.67
CA ALA A 20 -27.71 2.39 -24.61
C ALA A 20 -26.46 1.75 -25.22
N ARG A 21 -25.91 2.35 -26.28
CA ARG A 21 -24.68 1.88 -26.93
C ARG A 21 -23.46 2.42 -26.19
N THR A 22 -22.62 1.52 -25.69
CA THR A 22 -21.45 1.87 -24.88
C THR A 22 -20.21 1.09 -25.33
N ARG A 23 -19.06 1.39 -24.73
CA ARG A 23 -17.84 0.57 -24.90
C ARG A 23 -17.97 -0.86 -24.35
N LEU A 24 -18.99 -1.13 -23.54
CA LEU A 24 -19.29 -2.46 -22.98
C LEU A 24 -20.23 -3.26 -23.90
N GLY A 25 -20.60 -2.70 -25.05
CA GLY A 25 -21.68 -3.19 -25.90
C GLY A 25 -22.99 -2.42 -25.68
N THR A 26 -24.07 -2.95 -26.26
CA THR A 26 -25.42 -2.39 -26.11
C THR A 26 -26.04 -2.89 -24.80
N LEU A 27 -26.29 -1.95 -23.89
CA LEU A 27 -27.02 -2.18 -22.64
C LEU A 27 -28.52 -2.08 -22.92
N ARG A 28 -29.33 -2.95 -22.30
CA ARG A 28 -30.76 -3.10 -22.56
C ARG A 28 -31.58 -2.90 -21.29
N PHE A 29 -32.70 -2.23 -21.44
CA PHE A 29 -33.54 -1.82 -20.34
C PHE A 29 -35.02 -2.01 -20.66
N PHE A 30 -35.79 -2.32 -19.63
CA PHE A 30 -37.24 -2.42 -19.67
C PHE A 30 -37.81 -1.58 -18.51
N ASP A 31 -38.64 -0.58 -18.83
CA ASP A 31 -39.17 0.40 -17.87
C ASP A 31 -38.08 1.05 -16.98
N GLY A 32 -36.89 1.26 -17.56
CA GLY A 32 -35.73 1.84 -16.88
C GLY A 32 -34.90 0.85 -16.05
N PHE A 33 -35.33 -0.42 -15.94
CA PHE A 33 -34.58 -1.47 -15.26
C PHE A 33 -33.68 -2.22 -16.25
N PRO A 34 -32.40 -2.47 -15.92
CA PRO A 34 -31.53 -3.29 -16.76
C PRO A 34 -32.02 -4.74 -16.78
N ASP A 35 -31.89 -5.42 -17.93
CA ASP A 35 -32.08 -6.87 -17.96
C ASP A 35 -30.94 -7.62 -17.25
N ASP A 36 -31.09 -8.93 -17.06
CA ASP A 36 -30.09 -9.75 -16.35
C ASP A 36 -28.71 -9.71 -17.05
N ALA A 37 -28.69 -9.65 -18.39
CA ALA A 37 -27.45 -9.59 -19.15
C ALA A 37 -26.73 -8.25 -18.92
N THR A 38 -27.45 -7.14 -19.01
CA THR A 38 -26.97 -5.78 -18.75
C THR A 38 -26.48 -5.65 -17.31
N THR A 39 -27.23 -6.17 -16.35
CA THR A 39 -26.85 -6.17 -14.93
C THR A 39 -25.51 -6.87 -14.72
N ARG A 40 -25.34 -8.08 -15.27
CA ARG A 40 -24.06 -8.79 -15.21
C ARG A 40 -22.93 -8.00 -15.86
N THR A 41 -23.13 -7.50 -17.09
CA THR A 41 -22.12 -6.69 -17.78
C THR A 41 -21.69 -5.45 -17.00
N LEU A 42 -22.63 -4.78 -16.34
CA LEU A 42 -22.35 -3.59 -15.52
C LEU A 42 -21.53 -3.95 -14.27
N PHE A 43 -21.90 -5.01 -13.56
CA PHE A 43 -21.14 -5.47 -12.38
C PHE A 43 -19.76 -6.02 -12.77
N ASP A 44 -19.65 -6.78 -13.85
CA ASP A 44 -18.37 -7.28 -14.36
C ASP A 44 -17.43 -6.11 -14.71
N ASN A 45 -17.94 -5.07 -15.37
CA ASN A 45 -17.14 -3.87 -15.65
C ASN A 45 -16.78 -3.09 -14.38
N LEU A 46 -17.68 -3.03 -13.39
CA LEU A 46 -17.39 -2.38 -12.11
C LEU A 46 -16.25 -3.11 -11.37
N ASP A 47 -16.29 -4.44 -11.34
CA ASP A 47 -15.25 -5.26 -10.74
C ASP A 47 -13.93 -5.13 -11.51
N PHE A 48 -13.96 -5.13 -12.84
CA PHE A 48 -12.79 -4.85 -13.67
C PHE A 48 -12.16 -3.49 -13.35
N GLN A 49 -12.97 -2.43 -13.29
CA GLN A 49 -12.49 -1.08 -12.96
C GLN A 49 -11.85 -1.04 -11.57
N ARG A 50 -12.50 -1.66 -10.57
CA ARG A 50 -11.97 -1.75 -9.21
C ARG A 50 -10.68 -2.55 -9.14
N ALA A 51 -10.58 -3.65 -9.88
CA ALA A 51 -9.37 -4.47 -9.94
C ALA A 51 -8.19 -3.69 -10.52
N VAL A 52 -8.40 -2.93 -11.61
CA VAL A 52 -7.36 -2.06 -12.18
C VAL A 52 -6.91 -0.99 -11.18
N GLN A 53 -7.86 -0.31 -10.51
CA GLN A 53 -7.50 0.70 -9.51
C GLN A 53 -6.76 0.09 -8.31
N ALA A 54 -7.20 -1.07 -7.84
CA ALA A 54 -6.54 -1.79 -6.75
C ALA A 54 -5.11 -2.22 -7.13
N TYR A 55 -4.89 -2.67 -8.36
CA TYR A 55 -3.55 -3.01 -8.86
C TYR A 55 -2.62 -1.79 -8.85
N LEU A 56 -3.08 -0.66 -9.38
CA LEU A 56 -2.29 0.58 -9.45
C LEU A 56 -1.99 1.12 -8.04
N LEU A 57 -2.99 1.12 -7.15
CA LEU A 57 -2.82 1.49 -5.74
C LEU A 57 -1.86 0.54 -5.02
N GLY A 58 -1.87 -0.75 -5.39
CA GLY A 58 -1.11 -1.81 -4.76
C GLY A 58 0.37 -1.92 -5.17
N LEU A 59 0.85 -1.14 -6.15
CA LEU A 59 2.23 -1.27 -6.65
C LEU A 59 3.29 -1.16 -5.55
N ALA A 60 3.17 -0.15 -4.69
CA ALA A 60 4.08 0.07 -3.57
C ALA A 60 4.01 -1.07 -2.52
N PRO A 61 2.84 -1.36 -1.90
CA PRO A 61 2.76 -2.39 -0.87
C PRO A 61 3.05 -3.80 -1.37
N VAL A 62 2.77 -4.13 -2.65
CA VAL A 62 3.16 -5.42 -3.22
C VAL A 62 4.68 -5.55 -3.31
N ALA A 63 5.40 -4.50 -3.72
CA ALA A 63 6.87 -4.52 -3.75
C ALA A 63 7.45 -4.70 -2.35
N VAL A 64 6.94 -3.97 -1.36
CA VAL A 64 7.38 -4.10 0.03
C VAL A 64 7.02 -5.47 0.62
N ALA A 65 5.85 -6.03 0.29
CA ALA A 65 5.47 -7.38 0.71
C ALA A 65 6.38 -8.46 0.12
N ALA A 66 6.83 -8.30 -1.14
CA ALA A 66 7.82 -9.19 -1.74
C ALA A 66 9.17 -9.09 -1.02
N MET A 67 9.61 -7.87 -0.67
CA MET A 67 10.81 -7.65 0.13
C MET A 67 10.68 -8.30 1.52
N ARG A 68 9.56 -8.09 2.23
CA ARG A 68 9.27 -8.76 3.51
C ARG A 68 9.38 -10.28 3.37
N LYS A 69 8.72 -10.86 2.38
CA LYS A 69 8.75 -12.30 2.13
C LYS A 69 10.18 -12.81 1.93
N ALA A 70 11.01 -12.06 1.21
CA ALA A 70 12.42 -12.39 1.06
C ALA A 70 13.14 -12.29 2.41
N LEU A 71 13.07 -11.15 3.11
CA LEU A 71 13.78 -10.91 4.38
C LEU A 71 13.50 -11.99 5.44
N LEU A 72 12.26 -12.49 5.50
CA LEU A 72 11.86 -13.53 6.45
C LEU A 72 12.43 -14.92 6.16
N GLN A 73 13.10 -15.13 5.02
CA GLN A 73 13.82 -16.38 4.75
C GLN A 73 15.09 -16.51 5.61
N TRP A 74 15.62 -15.40 6.12
CA TRP A 74 16.86 -15.40 6.90
C TRP A 74 16.64 -15.34 8.41
N GLY A 75 15.42 -15.04 8.87
CA GLY A 75 15.08 -15.05 10.28
C GLY A 75 13.81 -14.28 10.64
N PRO A 76 13.42 -14.31 11.93
CA PRO A 76 12.20 -13.66 12.40
C PRO A 76 12.28 -12.13 12.38
N VAL A 77 11.11 -11.50 12.30
CA VAL A 77 10.94 -10.04 12.48
C VAL A 77 11.52 -9.57 13.82
N ASN A 78 11.84 -8.28 13.92
CA ASN A 78 12.32 -7.63 15.15
C ASN A 78 13.66 -8.10 15.72
N SER A 79 14.24 -9.21 15.24
CA SER A 79 15.53 -9.72 15.72
C SER A 79 16.52 -10.08 14.62
N THR A 80 16.15 -9.91 13.35
CA THR A 80 17.02 -10.22 12.20
C THR A 80 17.31 -8.96 11.39
N LEU A 81 18.61 -8.69 11.21
CA LEU A 81 19.14 -7.68 10.29
C LEU A 81 19.78 -8.41 9.11
N VAL A 82 19.20 -8.28 7.93
CA VAL A 82 19.78 -8.81 6.69
C VAL A 82 20.76 -7.79 6.15
N MET A 83 21.99 -8.23 5.88
CA MET A 83 23.10 -7.36 5.52
C MET A 83 23.70 -7.81 4.19
N TRP A 84 23.93 -6.85 3.31
CA TRP A 84 24.83 -7.00 2.17
C TRP A 84 26.20 -6.56 2.65
N ALA A 85 26.96 -7.49 3.23
CA ALA A 85 28.28 -7.20 3.79
C ALA A 85 29.23 -6.61 2.73
N ASP A 86 29.17 -7.16 1.52
CA ASP A 86 29.75 -6.57 0.32
C ASP A 86 28.72 -5.70 -0.44
N LEU A 87 29.20 -4.97 -1.44
CA LEU A 87 28.33 -4.22 -2.34
C LEU A 87 27.43 -5.16 -3.15
N VAL A 88 26.23 -4.69 -3.46
CA VAL A 88 25.29 -5.38 -4.34
C VAL A 88 25.95 -5.62 -5.71
N HIS A 89 25.83 -6.84 -6.23
CA HIS A 89 26.44 -7.26 -7.50
C HIS A 89 25.41 -7.39 -8.64
N PRO A 90 25.80 -7.41 -9.93
CA PRO A 90 24.86 -7.44 -11.07
C PRO A 90 23.90 -8.64 -11.13
N ARG A 91 24.22 -9.77 -10.47
CA ARG A 91 23.34 -10.94 -10.38
C ARG A 91 22.28 -10.84 -9.28
N PHE A 92 22.29 -9.76 -8.50
CA PHE A 92 21.33 -9.56 -7.42
C PHE A 92 20.03 -9.01 -8.01
N LEU A 93 18.91 -9.57 -7.57
CA LEU A 93 17.59 -9.15 -8.00
C LEU A 93 16.93 -8.36 -6.87
N GLY A 94 16.91 -7.04 -7.03
CA GLY A 94 16.25 -6.12 -6.11
C GLY A 94 15.88 -4.82 -6.81
N LEU A 95 14.85 -4.15 -6.32
CA LEU A 95 14.35 -2.91 -6.92
C LEU A 95 15.28 -1.74 -6.58
N VAL A 96 15.87 -1.12 -7.59
CA VAL A 96 16.64 0.14 -7.50
C VAL A 96 17.77 0.19 -6.46
N TYR A 97 18.40 -0.95 -6.16
CA TYR A 97 19.56 -0.99 -5.26
C TYR A 97 20.76 -0.28 -5.91
N ASN A 98 21.47 0.52 -5.11
CA ASN A 98 22.77 1.04 -5.54
C ASN A 98 23.88 -0.01 -5.35
N THR A 99 24.97 0.16 -6.10
CA THR A 99 26.12 -0.76 -6.09
C THR A 99 27.36 -0.15 -5.43
N SER A 100 27.20 0.93 -4.67
CA SER A 100 28.32 1.69 -4.07
C SER A 100 28.22 1.85 -2.56
N THR A 101 27.11 1.40 -1.96
CA THR A 101 26.91 1.38 -0.51
C THR A 101 26.43 -0.01 -0.06
N SER A 102 26.85 -0.41 1.13
CA SER A 102 26.35 -1.62 1.78
C SER A 102 24.93 -1.38 2.32
N TYR A 103 24.04 -2.36 2.13
CA TYR A 103 22.64 -2.29 2.58
C TYR A 103 22.40 -3.13 3.82
N HIS A 104 21.52 -2.63 4.68
CA HIS A 104 21.07 -3.29 5.90
C HIS A 104 19.56 -3.12 5.99
N TYR A 105 18.83 -4.23 6.08
CA TYR A 105 17.38 -4.21 6.21
C TYR A 105 16.94 -5.03 7.42
N ALA A 106 16.09 -4.42 8.24
CA ALA A 106 15.32 -5.09 9.26
C ALA A 106 13.84 -4.91 8.94
N TRP A 107 13.04 -5.95 9.20
CA TRP A 107 11.60 -5.83 9.18
C TRP A 107 11.09 -5.67 10.61
N LEU A 108 10.45 -4.52 10.88
CA LEU A 108 9.83 -4.25 12.17
C LEU A 108 8.36 -4.65 12.13
N ASP A 109 7.90 -5.33 13.17
CA ASP A 109 6.53 -5.75 13.37
C ASP A 109 6.08 -5.33 14.77
N LEU A 110 5.18 -4.37 14.81
CA LEU A 110 4.71 -3.69 16.01
C LEU A 110 3.39 -4.27 16.53
N ARG A 111 2.91 -5.39 15.98
CA ARG A 111 1.65 -6.03 16.42
C ARG A 111 1.69 -6.48 17.87
N ASP A 112 2.85 -6.93 18.34
CA ASP A 112 3.07 -7.37 19.72
C ASP A 112 3.48 -6.22 20.66
N GLY A 113 3.54 -4.99 20.14
CA GLY A 113 3.84 -3.79 20.90
C GLY A 113 5.01 -2.96 20.34
N PRO A 114 5.47 -1.95 21.09
CA PRO A 114 6.58 -1.11 20.68
C PRO A 114 7.90 -1.88 20.53
N VAL A 115 8.72 -1.49 19.55
CA VAL A 115 10.03 -2.10 19.27
C VAL A 115 11.10 -1.02 19.33
N VAL A 116 12.19 -1.31 20.05
CA VAL A 116 13.37 -0.44 20.06
C VAL A 116 14.37 -0.91 19.00
N VAL A 117 14.87 0.03 18.20
CA VAL A 117 15.99 -0.17 17.29
C VAL A 117 17.18 0.66 17.78
N GLU A 118 18.26 -0.01 18.12
CA GLU A 118 19.53 0.65 18.45
C GLU A 118 20.35 0.86 17.17
N VAL A 119 20.68 2.11 16.89
CA VAL A 119 21.39 2.52 15.68
C VAL A 119 22.80 2.97 16.07
N PRO A 120 23.87 2.41 15.47
CA PRO A 120 25.22 2.86 15.72
C PRO A 120 25.51 4.21 15.04
N PRO A 121 26.57 4.92 15.45
CA PRO A 121 27.01 6.14 14.78
C PRO A 121 27.33 5.92 13.30
N LYS A 122 27.24 6.99 12.50
CA LYS A 122 27.66 7.07 11.09
C LYS A 122 26.84 6.21 10.12
N VAL A 123 25.65 5.78 10.51
CA VAL A 123 24.66 5.17 9.60
C VAL A 123 23.96 6.25 8.78
N TYR A 124 23.47 5.89 7.60
CA TYR A 124 22.55 6.69 6.80
C TYR A 124 21.40 5.79 6.36
N GLY A 125 20.17 6.19 6.64
CA GLY A 125 18.99 5.42 6.26
C GLY A 125 17.68 6.08 6.69
N ALA A 126 16.61 5.33 6.58
CA ALA A 126 15.28 5.76 6.98
C ALA A 126 14.41 4.56 7.34
N ALA A 127 13.38 4.80 8.13
CA ALA A 127 12.25 3.89 8.26
C ALA A 127 11.14 4.34 7.30
N ILE A 128 10.59 3.36 6.58
CA ILE A 128 9.44 3.54 5.68
C ILE A 128 8.38 2.52 6.06
N ASP A 129 7.11 2.86 5.84
CA ASP A 129 6.00 1.92 6.04
C ASP A 129 5.73 1.09 4.77
N PRO A 130 4.85 0.07 4.80
CA PRO A 130 4.54 -0.76 3.63
C PRO A 130 3.94 -0.02 2.46
N TRP A 131 3.43 1.20 2.65
CA TRP A 131 2.92 2.03 1.57
C TRP A 131 4.03 2.89 0.95
N CYS A 132 5.30 2.60 1.27
CA CYS A 132 6.48 3.39 0.92
C CYS A 132 6.39 4.84 1.41
N ARG A 133 5.64 5.11 2.49
CA ARG A 133 5.59 6.45 3.09
C ARG A 133 6.74 6.62 4.05
N TRP A 134 7.32 7.82 4.03
CA TRP A 134 8.38 8.20 4.97
C TRP A 134 7.85 8.18 6.41
N VAL A 135 8.57 7.49 7.30
CA VAL A 135 8.29 7.52 8.74
C VAL A 135 9.29 8.43 9.44
N ILE A 136 10.58 8.15 9.32
CA ILE A 136 11.65 8.97 9.90
C ILE A 136 13.01 8.71 9.24
N ASP A 137 13.85 9.74 9.19
CA ASP A 137 15.28 9.61 8.91
C ASP A 137 16.06 8.95 10.06
N VAL A 138 17.06 8.15 9.72
CA VAL A 138 17.94 7.46 10.68
C VAL A 138 19.40 7.76 10.36
N GLY A 139 20.17 8.13 11.37
CA GLY A 139 21.61 8.38 11.24
C GLY A 139 21.92 9.81 10.82
N ILE A 140 22.79 10.00 9.82
CA ILE A 140 23.34 11.32 9.45
C ILE A 140 22.26 12.39 9.22
N THR A 141 21.15 12.04 8.57
CA THR A 141 20.00 12.93 8.35
C THR A 141 18.92 12.84 9.42
N GLY A 142 19.05 11.86 10.33
CA GLY A 142 18.10 11.62 11.41
C GLY A 142 18.26 12.57 12.58
N THR A 143 17.33 12.46 13.53
CA THR A 143 17.36 13.22 14.79
C THR A 143 18.58 12.92 15.65
N ASP A 144 19.21 11.75 15.48
CA ASP A 144 20.47 11.37 16.15
C ASP A 144 21.70 12.12 15.57
N ARG A 145 21.57 12.71 14.37
CA ARG A 145 22.62 13.46 13.66
C ARG A 145 23.89 12.63 13.41
N GLY A 146 23.71 11.35 13.11
CA GLY A 146 24.79 10.40 12.83
C GLY A 146 25.60 10.00 14.06
N ARG A 147 25.16 10.34 15.28
CA ARG A 147 25.82 9.93 16.53
C ARG A 147 25.31 8.59 17.04
N GLY A 148 24.32 8.00 16.37
CA GLY A 148 23.65 6.81 16.86
C GLY A 148 22.66 7.14 17.97
N GLY A 149 21.77 6.20 18.24
CA GLY A 149 20.70 6.41 19.21
C GLY A 149 19.73 5.24 19.25
N ARG A 150 18.79 5.32 20.18
CA ARG A 150 17.74 4.33 20.37
C ARG A 150 16.43 4.90 19.86
N TYR A 151 15.81 4.22 18.90
CA TYR A 151 14.55 4.60 18.29
C TYR A 151 13.46 3.68 18.79
N LEU A 152 12.45 4.24 19.45
CA LEU A 152 11.30 3.48 19.93
C LEU A 152 10.16 3.62 18.92
N PHE A 153 9.97 2.59 18.11
CA PHE A 153 8.86 2.49 17.17
C PHE A 153 7.59 2.04 17.90
N VAL A 154 6.56 2.86 17.84
CA VAL A 154 5.28 2.65 18.54
C VAL A 154 4.18 2.35 17.51
N PRO A 155 3.37 1.29 17.71
CA PRO A 155 2.28 0.98 16.80
C PRO A 155 1.23 2.08 16.77
N PRO A 156 0.40 2.13 15.70
CA PRO A 156 -0.79 2.99 15.70
C PRO A 156 -1.66 2.69 16.93
N ASP A 157 -2.28 3.73 17.46
CA ASP A 157 -3.25 3.66 18.57
C ASP A 157 -2.70 3.06 19.89
N HIS A 158 -1.38 3.02 20.07
CA HIS A 158 -0.78 2.55 21.33
C HIS A 158 -1.19 3.43 22.53
N ALA A 159 -1.89 2.83 23.49
CA ALA A 159 -2.37 3.48 24.71
C ALA A 159 -1.44 3.29 25.93
N GLY A 160 -0.36 2.51 25.79
CA GLY A 160 0.61 2.27 26.86
C GLY A 160 1.55 3.45 27.10
N GLN A 161 2.28 3.39 28.21
CA GLN A 161 3.32 4.37 28.51
C GLN A 161 4.52 4.19 27.58
N VAL A 162 5.03 5.31 27.08
CA VAL A 162 6.22 5.38 26.25
C VAL A 162 7.38 5.78 27.17
N PRO A 163 8.41 4.93 27.36
CA PRO A 163 9.55 5.26 28.21
C PRO A 163 10.26 6.54 27.79
N ASP A 164 10.73 7.31 28.77
CA ASP A 164 11.59 8.48 28.54
C ASP A 164 13.00 8.04 28.11
N GLY A 165 13.63 8.83 27.23
CA GLY A 165 15.04 8.68 26.85
C GLY A 165 15.30 8.12 25.45
N ASP A 166 14.31 7.48 24.83
CA ASP A 166 14.40 7.01 23.44
C ASP A 166 13.80 8.04 22.45
N LEU A 167 14.26 8.00 21.20
CA LEU A 167 13.67 8.76 20.09
C LEU A 167 12.37 8.09 19.67
N VAL A 168 11.23 8.64 20.12
CA VAL A 168 9.91 8.06 19.87
C VAL A 168 9.48 8.27 18.42
N VAL A 169 9.13 7.18 17.75
CA VAL A 169 8.65 7.16 16.37
C VAL A 169 7.26 6.53 16.33
N ARG A 170 6.24 7.33 16.01
CA ARG A 170 4.86 6.83 15.91
C ARG A 170 4.57 6.37 14.50
N SER A 171 4.38 5.06 14.33
CA SER A 171 4.04 4.48 13.04
C SER A 171 2.54 4.59 12.76
N ARG A 172 2.19 4.69 11.47
CA ARG A 172 0.80 4.60 10.99
C ARG A 172 0.38 3.16 10.68
N THR A 173 1.33 2.22 10.68
CA THR A 173 1.12 0.80 10.40
C THR A 173 1.82 -0.05 11.45
N VAL A 174 1.42 -1.32 11.55
CA VAL A 174 1.97 -2.28 12.52
C VAL A 174 3.14 -3.09 11.98
N GLY A 175 3.57 -2.81 10.76
CA GLY A 175 4.61 -3.50 10.01
C GLY A 175 4.67 -2.85 8.66
#